data_AF-A0A803NZ93-F1
#
_entry.id   AF-A0A803NZ93-F1
#
_cell.length_a   1.000
_cell.length_b   1.000
_cell.length_c   1.000
_cell.angle_alpha   90.00
_cell.angle_beta   90.00
_cell.angle_gamma   90.00
#
_symmetry.space_group_name_H-M   'P 1'
#
loop_
_entity.id
_entity.type
_entity.pdbx_description
1 polymer ?
#
loop_
_entity_poly.entity_id
_entity_poly.type
_entity_poly.pdbx_seq_one_letter_code
_entity_poly.pdbx_strand_id
1 'polypeptide(L)'
;MREEYIKMDKMEMSIWECCELLNDVVDESDLDSDLPQMEHLLQTAESIRKDYPDEDWLHLTGLIHDLGKVLLLPQFGGLPYWAVVGDTYPVGCAFDESILHHKYFKENPDYHNPAYNTKYGVYSENCGLDNVLMSWGHDDYMYLVARENKTTLPPAALFIIRNHSFYPLHTGGAYRHLMNEEDHENLKWLQIFNKYELYSKATELIDVEKVKPYYLSLIEKCECELPNVVDSLQAKLQSEEYINYMASLFATVNTLIELGVPVLPRKTAWDSVYWVLVAPKSGSGGTPVNGLSCLSWRFGVETNNIINWKTVPLSCEDYIGHYMLGSQYRKDSKTINKEAFFHASSLNISKNGNDAWVFDIDETTLSNLPYYAENGFGAVPYNATKFNEWVFTGNAPALPESLKLYNKLVNLGVKIVFITGRTEDQRDVTEANLKAVGYNTWDRLVLKGSDYVGKTAVEYKSAQRKKVEEDGYRIIGNSGDQWSDLLGTNIGLRTFKLPDPMYYIG
;
A
#
# COMPACT_ATOMS: atom_id res chain seq x y z
N MET A 1 17.52 -16.54 1.50
CA MET A 1 16.22 -16.19 0.89
C MET A 1 15.23 -17.34 1.03
N ARG A 2 15.29 -18.40 0.22
CA ARG A 2 14.31 -19.50 0.26
C ARG A 2 14.05 -20.09 1.66
N GLU A 3 15.09 -20.38 2.42
CA GLU A 3 14.96 -20.89 3.81
C GLU A 3 14.32 -19.88 4.79
N GLU A 4 14.43 -18.58 4.50
CA GLU A 4 13.82 -17.54 5.31
C GLU A 4 12.31 -17.46 5.04
N TYR A 5 11.94 -17.42 3.75
CA TYR A 5 10.57 -17.14 3.32
C TYR A 5 9.67 -18.38 3.31
N ILE A 6 10.22 -19.59 3.27
CA ILE A 6 9.45 -20.84 3.39
C ILE A 6 8.76 -20.98 4.77
N LYS A 7 9.17 -20.20 5.77
CA LYS A 7 8.59 -20.22 7.12
C LYS A 7 7.17 -19.67 7.18
N MET A 8 6.76 -18.87 6.18
CA MET A 8 5.43 -18.25 6.09
C MET A 8 5.03 -17.45 7.34
N ASP A 9 5.98 -16.75 7.95
CA ASP A 9 5.80 -16.04 9.23
C ASP A 9 5.69 -14.50 9.08
N LYS A 10 5.57 -14.00 7.84
CA LYS A 10 5.52 -12.56 7.56
C LYS A 10 4.12 -11.96 7.79
N MET A 11 3.08 -12.56 7.20
CA MET A 11 1.71 -12.06 7.29
C MET A 11 0.70 -13.17 6.92
N GLU A 12 -0.51 -13.09 7.49
CA GLU A 12 -1.66 -13.92 7.14
C GLU A 12 -2.73 -13.02 6.49
N MET A 13 -3.17 -13.36 5.28
CA MET A 13 -4.20 -12.64 4.53
C MET A 13 -4.80 -13.53 3.44
N SER A 14 -6.00 -13.18 2.98
CA SER A 14 -6.62 -13.80 1.80
C SER A 14 -5.94 -13.37 0.50
N ILE A 15 -6.15 -14.15 -0.57
CA ILE A 15 -5.67 -13.81 -1.92
C ILE A 15 -6.17 -12.43 -2.36
N TRP A 16 -7.43 -12.10 -2.05
CA TRP A 16 -8.01 -10.82 -2.46
C TRP A 16 -7.44 -9.63 -1.67
N GLU A 17 -7.19 -9.79 -0.37
CA GLU A 17 -6.48 -8.78 0.43
C GLU A 17 -5.06 -8.56 -0.09
N CYS A 18 -4.38 -9.61 -0.56
CA CYS A 18 -3.07 -9.50 -1.21
C CYS A 18 -3.15 -8.69 -2.52
N CYS A 19 -4.19 -8.91 -3.33
CA CYS A 19 -4.46 -8.11 -4.53
C CYS A 19 -4.66 -6.63 -4.17
N GLU A 20 -5.48 -6.35 -3.15
CA GLU A 20 -5.75 -4.98 -2.67
C GLU A 20 -4.50 -4.32 -2.07
N LEU A 21 -3.61 -5.10 -1.44
CA LEU A 21 -2.33 -4.62 -0.92
C LEU A 21 -1.37 -4.22 -2.04
N LEU A 22 -1.31 -5.01 -3.12
CA LEU A 22 -0.48 -4.73 -4.29
C LEU A 22 -1.05 -3.63 -5.20
N ASN A 23 -2.29 -3.19 -5.00
CA ASN A 23 -2.83 -2.02 -5.68
C ASN A 23 -2.02 -0.72 -5.41
N ASP A 24 -1.13 -0.74 -4.42
CA ASP A 24 -0.22 0.37 -4.11
C ASP A 24 1.21 0.19 -4.67
N VAL A 25 1.50 -0.91 -5.37
CA VAL A 25 2.82 -1.21 -5.98
C VAL A 25 2.77 -0.98 -7.49
N VAL A 26 3.78 -0.28 -8.03
CA VAL A 26 4.04 -0.16 -9.46
C VAL A 26 5.36 -0.87 -9.72
N ASP A 27 5.39 -1.79 -10.70
CA ASP A 27 6.59 -2.53 -11.06
C ASP A 27 7.50 -1.68 -11.96
N GLU A 28 8.59 -1.14 -11.40
CA GLU A 28 9.55 -0.31 -12.14
C GLU A 28 10.38 -1.09 -13.18
N SER A 29 10.37 -2.43 -13.13
CA SER A 29 11.02 -3.27 -14.15
C SER A 29 10.15 -3.45 -15.39
N ASP A 30 8.84 -3.21 -15.26
CA ASP A 30 7.90 -3.25 -16.36
C ASP A 30 8.01 -1.96 -17.20
N LEU A 31 8.65 -2.08 -18.37
CA LEU A 31 8.79 -0.96 -19.31
C LEU A 31 7.46 -0.58 -20.00
N ASP A 32 6.40 -1.38 -19.81
CA ASP A 32 5.18 -1.31 -20.60
C ASP A 32 3.95 -0.76 -19.85
N SER A 33 4.00 -0.52 -18.52
CA SER A 33 2.84 0.10 -17.82
C SER A 33 3.15 0.86 -16.51
N ASP A 34 2.49 2.01 -16.31
CA ASP A 34 2.45 2.79 -15.05
C ASP A 34 1.23 2.42 -14.17
N LEU A 35 0.58 1.27 -14.44
CA LEU A 35 -0.66 0.88 -13.79
C LEU A 35 -0.41 0.22 -12.42
N PRO A 36 -1.36 0.33 -11.47
CA PRO A 36 -1.30 -0.45 -10.24
C PRO A 36 -1.21 -1.95 -10.52
N GLN A 37 -0.40 -2.68 -9.75
CA GLN A 37 -0.21 -4.13 -9.95
C GLN A 37 -1.55 -4.91 -9.94
N MET A 38 -2.52 -4.52 -9.12
CA MET A 38 -3.86 -5.15 -9.10
C MET A 38 -4.58 -5.07 -10.45
N GLU A 39 -4.39 -3.97 -11.18
CA GLU A 39 -4.97 -3.80 -12.51
C GLU A 39 -4.37 -4.81 -13.49
N HIS A 40 -3.05 -4.98 -13.47
CA HIS A 40 -2.36 -6.00 -14.29
C HIS A 40 -2.85 -7.42 -14.00
N LEU A 41 -3.02 -7.77 -12.72
CA LEU A 41 -3.56 -9.08 -12.32
C LEU A 41 -4.94 -9.32 -12.92
N LEU A 42 -5.83 -8.33 -12.83
CA LEU A 42 -7.20 -8.43 -13.34
C LEU A 42 -7.24 -8.41 -14.88
N GLN A 43 -6.41 -7.60 -15.53
CA GLN A 43 -6.30 -7.57 -16.99
C GLN A 43 -5.84 -8.91 -17.55
N THR A 44 -4.83 -9.52 -16.93
CA THR A 44 -4.33 -10.85 -17.28
C THR A 44 -5.44 -11.88 -17.11
N ALA A 45 -6.06 -11.90 -15.93
CA ALA A 45 -7.09 -12.87 -15.59
C ALA A 45 -8.35 -12.75 -16.47
N GLU A 46 -8.83 -11.54 -16.75
CA GLU A 46 -10.02 -11.32 -17.59
C GLU A 46 -9.75 -11.60 -19.07
N SER A 47 -8.53 -11.33 -19.54
CA SER A 47 -8.12 -11.66 -20.92
C SER A 47 -8.07 -13.16 -21.13
N ILE A 48 -7.50 -13.90 -20.17
CA ILE A 48 -7.55 -15.37 -20.16
C ILE A 48 -9.00 -15.83 -20.15
N ARG A 49 -9.82 -15.29 -19.24
CA ARG A 49 -11.23 -15.68 -19.09
C ARG A 49 -12.08 -15.47 -20.34
N LYS A 50 -11.75 -14.47 -21.13
CA LYS A 50 -12.42 -14.20 -22.40
C LYS A 50 -12.13 -15.28 -23.44
N ASP A 51 -10.89 -15.74 -23.53
CA ASP A 51 -10.44 -16.65 -24.58
C ASP A 51 -10.51 -18.14 -24.15
N TYR A 52 -10.49 -18.41 -22.84
CA TYR A 52 -10.53 -19.74 -22.22
C TYR A 52 -11.63 -19.86 -21.15
N PRO A 53 -12.91 -19.58 -21.46
CA PRO A 53 -13.97 -19.41 -20.46
C PRO A 53 -14.23 -20.61 -19.54
N ASP A 54 -13.84 -21.82 -19.97
CA ASP A 54 -14.04 -23.07 -19.23
C ASP A 54 -12.83 -23.45 -18.33
N GLU A 55 -11.73 -22.71 -18.40
CA GLU A 55 -10.47 -23.01 -17.67
C GLU A 55 -10.33 -22.11 -16.42
N ASP A 56 -11.25 -22.26 -15.48
CA ASP A 56 -11.35 -21.38 -14.31
C ASP A 56 -10.08 -21.33 -13.43
N TRP A 57 -9.35 -22.45 -13.31
CA TRP A 57 -8.05 -22.52 -12.65
C TRP A 57 -7.01 -21.60 -13.31
N LEU A 58 -7.07 -21.41 -14.63
CA LEU A 58 -6.16 -20.56 -15.38
C LEU A 58 -6.50 -19.08 -15.18
N HIS A 59 -7.78 -18.75 -14.98
CA HIS A 59 -8.21 -17.40 -14.62
C HIS A 59 -7.65 -17.02 -13.24
N LEU A 60 -7.78 -17.92 -12.27
CA LEU A 60 -7.21 -17.72 -10.93
C LEU A 60 -5.69 -17.64 -10.98
N THR A 61 -5.04 -18.47 -11.79
CA THR A 61 -3.59 -18.39 -12.04
C THR A 61 -3.19 -16.99 -12.53
N GLY A 62 -3.94 -16.42 -13.48
CA GLY A 62 -3.76 -15.03 -13.93
C GLY A 62 -3.93 -14.00 -12.83
N LEU A 63 -4.87 -14.20 -11.90
CA LEU A 63 -5.05 -13.28 -10.78
C LEU A 63 -3.88 -13.33 -9.78
N ILE A 64 -3.26 -14.50 -9.58
CA ILE A 64 -2.32 -14.69 -8.47
C ILE A 64 -0.84 -14.73 -8.85
N HIS A 65 -0.50 -14.87 -10.14
CA HIS A 65 0.88 -15.11 -10.61
C HIS A 65 1.90 -14.14 -10.00
N ASP A 66 1.52 -12.86 -9.94
CA ASP A 66 2.39 -11.76 -9.55
C ASP A 66 2.26 -11.35 -8.08
N LEU A 67 1.47 -12.08 -7.28
CA LEU A 67 1.26 -11.74 -5.86
C LEU A 67 2.54 -11.87 -5.03
N GLY A 68 3.55 -12.58 -5.53
CA GLY A 68 4.86 -12.65 -4.87
C GLY A 68 5.60 -11.31 -4.81
N LYS A 69 5.16 -10.29 -5.57
CA LYS A 69 5.70 -8.92 -5.52
C LYS A 69 5.50 -8.23 -4.17
N VAL A 70 4.70 -8.79 -3.26
CA VAL A 70 4.59 -8.30 -1.88
C VAL A 70 5.93 -8.24 -1.16
N LEU A 71 6.94 -9.00 -1.59
CA LEU A 71 8.31 -8.94 -1.07
C LEU A 71 8.96 -7.55 -1.16
N LEU A 72 8.49 -6.67 -2.04
CA LEU A 72 8.92 -5.26 -2.12
C LEU A 72 8.44 -4.44 -0.92
N LEU A 73 7.39 -4.89 -0.25
CA LEU A 73 6.78 -4.16 0.86
C LEU A 73 7.59 -4.38 2.14
N PRO A 74 7.80 -3.33 2.96
CA PRO A 74 8.57 -3.44 4.21
C PRO A 74 8.07 -4.54 5.15
N GLN A 75 6.76 -4.79 5.18
CA GLN A 75 6.14 -5.81 6.03
C GLN A 75 6.55 -7.24 5.64
N PHE A 76 6.98 -7.44 4.39
CA PHE A 76 7.45 -8.72 3.87
C PHE A 76 8.98 -8.76 3.75
N GLY A 77 9.70 -7.70 4.15
CA GLY A 77 11.15 -7.65 4.13
C GLY A 77 11.73 -6.48 3.34
N GLY A 78 10.93 -5.79 2.52
CA GLY A 78 11.37 -4.62 1.75
C GLY A 78 12.56 -4.93 0.85
N LEU A 79 12.51 -6.08 0.15
CA LEU A 79 13.61 -6.54 -0.67
C LEU A 79 13.86 -5.57 -1.84
N PRO A 80 15.12 -5.41 -2.28
CA PRO A 80 15.41 -4.60 -3.46
C PRO A 80 14.78 -5.23 -4.70
N TYR A 81 14.40 -4.40 -5.67
CA TYR A 81 13.71 -4.84 -6.90
C TYR A 81 14.38 -6.04 -7.60
N TRP A 82 15.71 -6.04 -7.74
CA TRP A 82 16.45 -7.13 -8.38
C TRP A 82 16.33 -8.49 -7.67
N ALA A 83 15.85 -8.52 -6.42
CA ALA A 83 15.61 -9.74 -5.65
C ALA A 83 14.10 -10.11 -5.61
N VAL A 84 13.26 -9.43 -6.38
CA VAL A 84 11.81 -9.67 -6.41
C VAL A 84 11.30 -9.78 -7.86
N VAL A 85 11.60 -8.83 -8.73
CA VAL A 85 11.03 -8.72 -10.08
C VAL A 85 12.06 -9.00 -11.18
N GLY A 86 11.58 -9.19 -12.41
CA GLY A 86 12.37 -9.40 -13.62
C GLY A 86 12.59 -10.87 -14.02
N ASP A 87 13.16 -11.06 -15.21
CA ASP A 87 13.41 -12.38 -15.80
C ASP A 87 14.21 -13.29 -14.86
N THR A 88 13.74 -14.52 -14.68
CA THR A 88 14.38 -15.54 -13.85
C THR A 88 15.30 -16.46 -14.66
N TYR A 89 16.27 -17.06 -13.97
CA TYR A 89 17.23 -17.99 -14.56
C TYR A 89 17.74 -19.01 -13.52
N PRO A 90 18.18 -20.20 -13.93
CA PRO A 90 18.80 -21.17 -13.03
C PRO A 90 20.12 -20.65 -12.46
N VAL A 91 20.31 -20.78 -11.15
CA VAL A 91 21.61 -20.56 -10.50
C VAL A 91 22.34 -21.89 -10.33
N GLY A 92 23.66 -21.89 -10.16
CA GLY A 92 24.42 -23.14 -9.97
C GLY A 92 24.69 -23.95 -11.25
N CYS A 93 24.33 -23.43 -12.43
CA CYS A 93 24.79 -23.90 -13.74
C CYS A 93 25.15 -22.69 -14.63
N ALA A 94 25.69 -22.95 -15.82
CA ALA A 94 26.12 -21.89 -16.72
C ALA A 94 24.96 -20.95 -17.10
N PHE A 95 25.24 -19.65 -17.09
CA PHE A 95 24.31 -18.62 -17.56
C PHE A 95 24.26 -18.65 -19.09
N ASP A 96 23.07 -18.80 -19.66
CA ASP A 96 22.86 -18.82 -21.11
C ASP A 96 22.86 -17.39 -21.68
N GLU A 97 23.28 -17.23 -22.94
CA GLU A 97 23.34 -15.92 -23.61
C GLU A 97 21.95 -15.33 -23.87
N SER A 98 20.89 -16.14 -23.81
CA SER A 98 19.50 -15.68 -23.94
C SER A 98 18.99 -14.88 -22.74
N ILE A 99 19.71 -14.87 -21.61
CA ILE A 99 19.33 -14.06 -20.43
C ILE A 99 19.50 -12.58 -20.76
N LEU A 100 18.49 -11.77 -20.45
CA LEU A 100 18.53 -10.33 -20.68
C LEU A 100 19.75 -9.71 -20.00
N HIS A 101 20.48 -8.87 -20.74
CA HIS A 101 21.73 -8.26 -20.28
C HIS A 101 22.83 -9.25 -19.82
N HIS A 102 22.89 -10.45 -20.41
CA HIS A 102 23.89 -11.50 -20.15
C HIS A 102 25.34 -10.99 -19.89
N LYS A 103 25.77 -9.94 -20.59
CA LYS A 103 27.12 -9.34 -20.44
C LYS A 103 27.52 -9.01 -19.00
N TYR A 104 26.57 -8.67 -18.12
CA TYR A 104 26.85 -8.31 -16.72
C TYR A 104 27.11 -9.54 -15.82
N PHE A 105 26.75 -10.75 -16.25
CA PHE A 105 27.00 -11.97 -15.49
C PHE A 105 28.49 -12.28 -15.32
N LYS A 106 29.38 -11.70 -16.14
CA LYS A 106 30.84 -11.84 -15.97
C LYS A 106 31.33 -11.34 -14.61
N GLU A 107 30.58 -10.43 -13.97
CA GLU A 107 30.88 -9.90 -12.63
C GLU A 107 30.30 -10.77 -11.51
N ASN A 108 29.40 -11.72 -11.83
CA ASN A 108 28.85 -12.66 -10.86
C ASN A 108 29.94 -13.65 -10.43
N PRO A 109 30.18 -13.86 -9.12
CA PRO A 109 31.22 -14.78 -8.64
C PRO A 109 31.04 -16.23 -9.14
N ASP A 110 29.82 -16.65 -9.46
CA ASP A 110 29.55 -17.99 -9.96
C ASP A 110 29.89 -18.18 -11.44
N TYR A 111 30.04 -17.09 -12.21
CA TYR A 111 30.33 -17.15 -13.65
C TYR A 111 31.65 -17.86 -13.98
N HIS A 112 32.66 -17.63 -13.14
CA HIS A 112 33.98 -18.26 -13.28
C HIS A 112 34.17 -19.47 -12.35
N ASN A 113 33.17 -19.83 -11.57
CA ASN A 113 33.26 -20.95 -10.63
C ASN A 113 33.15 -22.28 -11.39
N PRO A 114 34.19 -23.16 -11.35
CA PRO A 114 34.18 -24.42 -12.09
C PRO A 114 33.07 -25.40 -11.65
N ALA A 115 32.51 -25.22 -10.44
CA ALA A 115 31.37 -26.01 -9.98
C ALA A 115 30.06 -25.62 -10.68
N TYR A 116 29.95 -24.37 -11.14
CA TYR A 116 28.69 -23.79 -11.62
C TYR A 116 28.75 -23.37 -13.09
N ASN A 117 29.93 -23.16 -13.68
CA ASN A 117 30.05 -22.64 -15.03
C ASN A 117 29.98 -23.69 -16.15
N THR A 118 29.44 -24.87 -15.87
CA THR A 118 29.21 -25.93 -16.86
C THR A 118 27.73 -26.04 -17.22
N LYS A 119 27.41 -26.72 -18.33
CA LYS A 119 26.03 -26.90 -18.83
C LYS A 119 25.05 -27.37 -17.74
N TYR A 120 25.48 -28.29 -16.89
CA TYR A 120 24.66 -28.83 -15.81
C TYR A 120 25.03 -28.27 -14.44
N GLY A 121 26.28 -27.83 -14.24
CA GLY A 121 26.75 -27.32 -12.94
C GLY A 121 26.49 -28.35 -11.83
N VAL A 122 25.64 -27.98 -10.87
CA VAL A 122 25.22 -28.87 -9.75
C VAL A 122 24.06 -29.81 -10.09
N TYR A 123 23.44 -29.68 -11.26
CA TYR A 123 22.27 -30.45 -11.66
C TYR A 123 22.62 -31.70 -12.46
N SER A 124 21.66 -32.61 -12.59
CA SER A 124 21.70 -33.73 -13.53
C SER A 124 20.83 -33.43 -14.76
N GLU A 125 21.08 -34.14 -15.86
CA GLU A 125 20.22 -34.09 -17.04
C GLU A 125 18.78 -34.48 -16.71
N ASN A 126 17.82 -33.72 -17.24
CA ASN A 126 16.38 -33.92 -17.08
C ASN A 126 15.95 -34.09 -15.62
N CYS A 127 16.61 -33.40 -14.69
CA CYS A 127 16.29 -33.48 -13.26
C CYS A 127 14.89 -32.97 -12.91
N GLY A 128 14.26 -32.21 -13.81
CA GLY A 128 13.01 -31.53 -13.58
C GLY A 128 13.24 -30.16 -12.94
N LEU A 129 12.49 -29.15 -13.40
CA LEU A 129 12.65 -27.77 -12.92
C LEU A 129 12.35 -27.64 -11.42
N ASP A 130 11.54 -28.52 -10.84
CA ASP A 130 11.32 -28.64 -9.39
C ASP A 130 12.58 -28.94 -8.56
N ASN A 131 13.60 -29.52 -9.19
CA ASN A 131 14.91 -29.77 -8.59
C ASN A 131 15.95 -28.72 -8.98
N VAL A 132 15.57 -27.71 -9.76
CA VAL A 132 16.43 -26.58 -10.15
C VAL A 132 16.20 -25.41 -9.22
N LEU A 133 17.30 -24.85 -8.69
CA LEU A 133 17.25 -23.61 -7.95
C LEU A 133 17.26 -22.44 -8.93
N MET A 134 16.16 -21.70 -8.94
CA MET A 134 16.00 -20.49 -9.75
C MET A 134 16.54 -19.28 -8.98
N SER A 135 16.90 -18.23 -9.71
CA SER A 135 17.10 -16.89 -9.14
C SER A 135 15.89 -16.50 -8.29
N TRP A 136 16.14 -16.01 -7.08
CA TRP A 136 15.08 -15.69 -6.13
C TRP A 136 14.24 -14.49 -6.61
N GLY A 137 12.90 -14.61 -6.51
CA GLY A 137 11.97 -13.57 -6.92
C GLY A 137 10.52 -13.95 -6.58
N HIS A 138 9.58 -13.17 -7.13
CA HIS A 138 8.14 -13.34 -6.94
C HIS A 138 7.63 -14.71 -7.40
N ASP A 139 8.16 -15.28 -8.49
CA ASP A 139 7.79 -16.62 -8.98
C ASP A 139 8.01 -17.73 -7.93
N ASP A 140 9.25 -17.92 -7.46
CA ASP A 140 9.59 -19.01 -6.54
C ASP A 140 8.93 -18.76 -5.17
N TYR A 141 8.80 -17.49 -4.76
CA TYR A 141 8.07 -17.15 -3.53
C TYR A 141 6.58 -17.49 -3.63
N MET A 142 5.90 -17.10 -4.71
CA MET A 142 4.46 -17.36 -4.86
C MET A 142 4.18 -18.87 -5.05
N TYR A 143 5.08 -19.59 -5.72
CA TYR A 143 5.04 -21.06 -5.76
C TYR A 143 5.16 -21.68 -4.36
N LEU A 144 6.09 -21.20 -3.52
CA LEU A 144 6.21 -21.65 -2.13
C LEU A 144 4.93 -21.33 -1.35
N VAL A 145 4.37 -20.13 -1.49
CA VAL A 145 3.11 -19.74 -0.84
C VAL A 145 1.98 -20.70 -1.23
N ALA A 146 1.80 -20.96 -2.53
CA ALA A 146 0.77 -21.86 -3.02
C ALA A 146 0.95 -23.30 -2.50
N ARG A 147 2.18 -23.80 -2.50
CA ARG A 147 2.51 -25.16 -2.07
C ARG A 147 2.36 -25.36 -0.56
N GLU A 148 2.90 -24.45 0.26
CA GLU A 148 2.83 -24.56 1.72
C GLU A 148 1.41 -24.33 2.25
N ASN A 149 0.59 -23.53 1.55
CA ASN A 149 -0.84 -23.39 1.83
C ASN A 149 -1.71 -24.50 1.21
N LYS A 150 -1.10 -25.52 0.59
CA LYS A 150 -1.79 -26.71 0.06
C LYS A 150 -2.90 -26.37 -0.94
N THR A 151 -2.59 -25.51 -1.90
CA THR A 151 -3.54 -25.16 -2.96
C THR A 151 -4.11 -26.39 -3.66
N THR A 152 -5.34 -26.29 -4.15
CA THR A 152 -5.98 -27.30 -5.02
C THR A 152 -5.77 -27.02 -6.51
N LEU A 153 -5.02 -25.96 -6.86
CA LEU A 153 -4.66 -25.66 -8.24
C LEU A 153 -3.90 -26.83 -8.90
N PRO A 154 -4.12 -27.08 -10.20
CA PRO A 154 -3.46 -28.19 -10.89
C PRO A 154 -1.95 -27.94 -11.02
N PRO A 155 -1.14 -29.00 -11.25
CA PRO A 155 0.31 -28.86 -11.45
C PRO A 155 0.70 -27.84 -12.54
N ALA A 156 -0.11 -27.74 -13.61
CA ALA A 156 0.09 -26.75 -14.67
C ALA A 156 0.04 -25.30 -14.15
N ALA A 157 -0.83 -24.98 -13.19
CA ALA A 157 -0.91 -23.66 -12.57
C ALA A 157 0.34 -23.34 -11.74
N LEU A 158 0.79 -24.31 -10.93
CA LEU A 158 2.00 -24.18 -10.12
C LEU A 158 3.24 -24.02 -11.01
N PHE A 159 3.28 -24.75 -12.14
CA PHE A 159 4.33 -24.61 -13.13
C PHE A 159 4.34 -23.23 -13.78
N ILE A 160 3.17 -22.65 -14.10
CA ILE A 160 3.06 -21.28 -14.59
C ILE A 160 3.58 -20.29 -13.55
N ILE A 161 3.04 -20.31 -12.33
CA ILE A 161 3.40 -19.36 -11.26
C ILE A 161 4.90 -19.36 -11.01
N ARG A 162 5.54 -20.52 -11.03
CA ARG A 162 6.97 -20.65 -10.74
C ARG A 162 7.90 -20.27 -11.89
N ASN A 163 7.41 -20.24 -13.14
CA ASN A 163 8.28 -20.11 -14.32
C ASN A 163 7.83 -19.05 -15.33
N HIS A 164 6.83 -18.22 -15.01
CA HIS A 164 6.31 -17.20 -15.93
C HIS A 164 7.33 -16.09 -16.22
N SER A 165 8.25 -15.83 -15.30
CA SER A 165 9.39 -14.95 -15.56
C SER A 165 10.58 -15.66 -16.22
N PHE A 166 10.52 -16.97 -16.51
CA PHE A 166 11.66 -17.73 -17.04
C PHE A 166 11.79 -17.60 -18.57
N TYR A 167 11.89 -16.36 -19.07
CA TYR A 167 11.95 -16.02 -20.49
C TYR A 167 13.01 -16.77 -21.30
N PRO A 168 14.26 -16.98 -20.79
CA PRO A 168 15.24 -17.83 -21.44
C PRO A 168 14.69 -19.20 -21.86
N LEU A 169 13.80 -19.80 -21.07
CA LEU A 169 13.19 -21.09 -21.36
C LEU A 169 12.02 -20.97 -22.34
N HIS A 170 10.95 -20.25 -21.97
CA HIS A 170 9.68 -20.33 -22.70
C HIS A 170 9.66 -19.50 -23.98
N THR A 171 10.51 -18.48 -24.06
CA THR A 171 10.69 -17.62 -25.25
C THR A 171 12.02 -17.92 -25.96
N GLY A 172 13.12 -18.02 -25.22
CA GLY A 172 14.47 -18.25 -25.77
C GLY A 172 14.77 -19.70 -26.15
N GLY A 173 14.05 -20.68 -25.59
CA GLY A 173 14.27 -22.10 -25.83
C GLY A 173 15.50 -22.71 -25.14
N ALA A 174 16.18 -21.95 -24.28
CA ALA A 174 17.32 -22.38 -23.48
C ALA A 174 16.88 -23.31 -22.33
N TYR A 175 17.84 -23.92 -21.64
CA TYR A 175 17.64 -24.73 -20.42
C TYR A 175 16.75 -25.99 -20.53
N ARG A 176 16.29 -26.36 -21.74
CA ARG A 176 15.47 -27.58 -21.96
C ARG A 176 16.13 -28.88 -21.50
N HIS A 177 17.46 -28.92 -21.36
CA HIS A 177 18.20 -30.08 -20.85
C HIS A 177 18.04 -30.35 -19.35
N LEU A 178 17.38 -29.43 -18.62
CA LEU A 178 17.02 -29.61 -17.21
C LEU A 178 15.57 -30.08 -17.03
N MET A 179 14.74 -29.98 -18.09
CA MET A 179 13.32 -30.32 -18.04
C MET A 179 13.10 -31.84 -18.00
N ASN A 180 12.13 -32.28 -17.21
CA ASN A 180 11.59 -33.64 -17.30
C ASN A 180 10.37 -33.70 -18.25
N GLU A 181 9.74 -34.87 -18.37
CA GLU A 181 8.57 -35.06 -19.23
C GLU A 181 7.38 -34.18 -18.83
N GLU A 182 7.10 -34.04 -17.53
CA GLU A 182 6.01 -33.21 -17.00
C GLU A 182 6.24 -31.72 -17.28
N ASP A 183 7.47 -31.23 -17.14
CA ASP A 183 7.84 -29.85 -17.47
C ASP A 183 7.57 -29.57 -18.95
N HIS A 184 7.87 -30.52 -19.85
CA HIS A 184 7.61 -30.38 -21.27
C HIS A 184 6.12 -30.31 -21.59
N GLU A 185 5.29 -31.07 -20.86
CA GLU A 185 3.84 -31.00 -20.99
C GLU A 185 3.28 -29.68 -20.47
N ASN A 186 3.80 -29.17 -19.35
CA ASN A 186 3.32 -27.92 -18.74
C ASN A 186 3.84 -26.66 -19.47
N LEU A 187 4.96 -26.75 -20.18
CA LEU A 187 5.49 -25.64 -20.98
C LEU A 187 4.46 -25.10 -22.00
N LYS A 188 3.58 -25.94 -22.53
CA LYS A 188 2.50 -25.49 -23.44
C LYS A 188 1.55 -24.51 -22.76
N TRP A 189 1.24 -24.74 -21.48
CA TRP A 189 0.36 -23.89 -20.69
C TRP A 189 1.04 -22.58 -20.32
N LEU A 190 2.33 -22.63 -19.98
CA LEU A 190 3.15 -21.45 -19.76
C LEU A 190 3.22 -20.55 -21.01
N GLN A 191 3.41 -21.13 -22.19
CA GLN A 191 3.41 -20.39 -23.44
C GLN A 191 2.04 -19.80 -23.81
N ILE A 192 0.94 -20.42 -23.38
CA ILE A 192 -0.40 -19.84 -23.50
C ILE A 192 -0.53 -18.65 -22.55
N PHE A 193 -0.17 -18.84 -21.27
CA PHE A 193 -0.26 -17.83 -20.23
C PHE A 193 0.52 -16.55 -20.57
N ASN A 194 1.78 -16.69 -20.97
CA ASN A 194 2.68 -15.58 -21.28
C ASN A 194 2.15 -14.63 -22.38
N LYS A 195 1.27 -15.11 -23.28
CA LYS A 195 0.62 -14.22 -24.26
C LYS A 195 -0.28 -13.20 -23.59
N TYR A 196 -0.94 -13.57 -22.50
CA TYR A 196 -1.83 -12.66 -21.78
C TYR A 196 -1.00 -11.73 -20.91
N GLU A 197 -0.06 -12.24 -20.13
CA GLU A 197 0.82 -11.44 -19.28
C GLU A 197 1.50 -10.26 -20.03
N LEU A 198 1.98 -10.50 -21.26
CA LEU A 198 2.62 -9.48 -22.07
C LEU A 198 1.65 -8.56 -22.81
N TYR A 199 0.54 -9.09 -23.34
CA TYR A 199 -0.32 -8.38 -24.31
C TYR A 199 -1.70 -8.00 -23.77
N SER A 200 -2.05 -8.35 -22.53
CA SER A 200 -3.30 -7.91 -21.88
C SER A 200 -3.22 -6.51 -21.29
N LYS A 201 -2.07 -5.83 -21.38
CA LYS A 201 -1.83 -4.45 -20.93
C LYS A 201 -2.62 -3.46 -21.80
N ALA A 202 -3.94 -3.49 -21.67
CA ALA A 202 -4.87 -2.63 -22.38
C ALA A 202 -5.02 -1.29 -21.65
N THR A 203 -5.32 -0.22 -22.38
CA THR A 203 -5.61 1.10 -21.80
C THR A 203 -6.95 1.18 -21.05
N GLU A 204 -7.80 0.16 -21.16
CA GLU A 204 -9.10 0.12 -20.47
C GLU A 204 -8.96 -0.54 -19.10
N LEU A 205 -9.40 0.17 -18.06
CA LEU A 205 -9.39 -0.32 -16.68
C LEU A 205 -10.54 -1.30 -16.45
N ILE A 206 -10.26 -2.37 -15.70
CA ILE A 206 -11.24 -3.36 -15.25
C ILE A 206 -12.09 -2.79 -14.13
N ASP A 207 -13.41 -2.94 -14.24
CA ASP A 207 -14.33 -2.62 -13.16
C ASP A 207 -14.25 -3.67 -12.05
N VAL A 208 -13.41 -3.39 -11.05
CA VAL A 208 -13.11 -4.29 -9.92
C VAL A 208 -14.38 -4.78 -9.23
N GLU A 209 -15.35 -3.90 -8.97
CA GLU A 209 -16.58 -4.27 -8.25
C GLU A 209 -17.45 -5.25 -9.05
N LYS A 210 -17.37 -5.20 -10.37
CA LYS A 210 -18.10 -6.11 -11.25
C LYS A 210 -17.49 -7.50 -11.31
N VAL A 211 -16.16 -7.60 -11.30
CA VAL A 211 -15.44 -8.88 -11.45
C VAL A 211 -15.10 -9.55 -10.12
N LYS A 212 -14.98 -8.77 -9.03
CA LYS A 212 -14.65 -9.25 -7.67
C LYS A 212 -15.50 -10.43 -7.22
N PRO A 213 -16.84 -10.46 -7.39
CA PRO A 213 -17.64 -11.63 -6.98
C PRO A 213 -17.24 -12.93 -7.68
N TYR A 214 -16.86 -12.85 -8.96
CA TYR A 214 -16.41 -14.02 -9.72
C TYR A 214 -15.08 -14.55 -9.17
N TYR A 215 -14.08 -13.68 -8.99
CA TYR A 215 -12.77 -14.09 -8.51
C TYR A 215 -12.78 -14.56 -7.06
N LEU A 216 -13.61 -13.97 -6.19
CA LEU A 216 -13.84 -14.48 -4.83
C LEU A 216 -14.41 -15.91 -4.86
N SER A 217 -15.31 -16.23 -5.80
CA SER A 217 -15.82 -17.60 -5.93
C SER A 217 -14.76 -18.61 -6.40
N LEU A 218 -13.79 -18.17 -7.21
CA LEU A 218 -12.66 -19.02 -7.60
C LEU A 218 -11.67 -19.23 -6.46
N ILE A 219 -11.42 -18.17 -5.68
CA ILE A 219 -10.57 -18.24 -4.48
C ILE A 219 -11.18 -19.23 -3.49
N GLU A 220 -12.48 -19.13 -3.21
CA GLU A 220 -13.20 -20.07 -2.34
C GLU A 220 -13.18 -21.51 -2.87
N LYS A 221 -13.31 -21.69 -4.20
CA LYS A 221 -13.18 -23.01 -4.84
C LYS A 221 -11.77 -23.59 -4.71
N CYS A 222 -10.74 -22.73 -4.81
CA CYS A 222 -9.34 -23.11 -4.65
C CYS A 222 -9.00 -23.43 -3.19
N GLU A 223 -9.66 -22.76 -2.25
CA GLU A 223 -9.59 -22.94 -0.80
C GLU A 223 -10.67 -23.92 -0.30
N CYS A 224 -10.60 -25.20 -0.69
CA CYS A 224 -11.47 -26.23 -0.11
C CYS A 224 -10.68 -27.24 0.73
N GLU A 225 -10.98 -27.20 2.03
CA GLU A 225 -10.68 -28.18 3.08
C GLU A 225 -9.21 -28.33 3.50
N LEU A 226 -8.69 -27.33 4.22
CA LEU A 226 -7.76 -27.67 5.32
C LEU A 226 -8.49 -28.70 6.20
N PRO A 227 -7.90 -29.87 6.53
CA PRO A 227 -8.40 -30.68 7.62
C PRO A 227 -8.50 -29.73 8.80
N ASN A 228 -9.69 -29.62 9.38
CA ASN A 228 -9.92 -28.68 10.45
C ASN A 228 -8.76 -28.83 11.45
N VAL A 229 -8.23 -27.72 11.95
CA VAL A 229 -7.41 -27.79 13.18
C VAL A 229 -8.22 -28.49 14.30
N VAL A 230 -9.57 -28.52 14.17
CA VAL A 230 -10.50 -29.37 14.92
C VAL A 230 -10.25 -30.88 14.74
N ASP A 231 -9.88 -31.40 13.57
CA ASP A 231 -9.65 -32.84 13.36
C ASP A 231 -8.31 -33.32 13.96
N SER A 232 -7.25 -32.49 13.87
CA SER A 232 -5.98 -32.79 14.54
C SER A 232 -6.05 -32.61 16.07
N LEU A 233 -6.93 -31.71 16.54
CA LEU A 233 -7.27 -31.57 17.97
C LEU A 233 -8.25 -32.67 18.42
N GLN A 234 -9.19 -33.12 17.60
CA GLN A 234 -10.11 -34.24 17.89
C GLN A 234 -9.35 -35.56 17.96
N ALA A 235 -8.35 -35.77 17.11
CA ALA A 235 -7.45 -36.91 17.22
C ALA A 235 -6.60 -36.89 18.51
N LYS A 236 -6.26 -35.69 19.04
CA LYS A 236 -5.61 -35.52 20.36
C LYS A 236 -6.58 -35.59 21.55
N LEU A 237 -7.86 -35.26 21.35
CA LEU A 237 -8.93 -35.28 22.36
C LEU A 237 -9.49 -36.69 22.64
N GLN A 238 -9.13 -37.70 21.84
CA GLN A 238 -9.53 -39.10 22.05
C GLN A 238 -8.48 -39.94 22.81
N SER A 239 -7.44 -39.34 23.39
CA SER A 239 -6.57 -40.10 24.29
C SER A 239 -7.30 -40.40 25.61
N GLU A 240 -7.23 -41.65 26.09
CA GLU A 240 -7.80 -42.09 27.38
C GLU A 240 -7.34 -41.21 28.56
N GLU A 241 -6.17 -40.59 28.43
CA GLU A 241 -5.58 -39.69 29.43
C GLU A 241 -6.38 -38.39 29.59
N TYR A 242 -6.88 -37.81 28.49
CA TYR A 242 -7.67 -36.55 28.53
C TYR A 242 -9.13 -36.79 28.96
N ILE A 243 -9.71 -37.94 28.59
CA ILE A 243 -11.06 -38.34 29.02
C ILE A 243 -11.10 -38.51 30.55
N ASN A 244 -10.06 -39.11 31.14
CA ASN A 244 -9.95 -39.26 32.59
C ASN A 244 -9.72 -37.92 33.32
N TYR A 245 -9.00 -36.97 32.71
CA TYR A 245 -8.84 -35.61 33.23
C TYR A 245 -10.16 -34.82 33.22
N MET A 246 -10.93 -34.89 32.13
CA MET A 246 -12.22 -34.21 32.03
C MET A 246 -13.29 -34.83 32.93
N ALA A 247 -13.28 -36.16 33.14
CA ALA A 247 -14.17 -36.82 34.11
C ALA A 247 -13.92 -36.37 35.56
N SER A 248 -12.66 -36.12 35.93
CA SER A 248 -12.26 -35.51 37.20
C SER A 248 -12.75 -34.06 37.34
N LEU A 249 -12.70 -33.29 36.25
CA LEU A 249 -13.18 -31.90 36.23
C LEU A 249 -14.71 -31.83 36.37
N PHE A 250 -15.45 -32.73 35.71
CA PHE A 250 -16.91 -32.83 35.81
C PHE A 250 -17.39 -33.24 37.22
N ALA A 251 -16.67 -34.13 37.90
CA ALA A 251 -16.96 -34.47 39.29
C ALA A 251 -16.82 -33.25 40.21
N THR A 252 -15.85 -32.38 39.94
CA THR A 252 -15.59 -31.16 40.71
C THR A 252 -16.64 -30.07 40.45
N VAL A 253 -17.15 -29.96 39.22
CA VAL A 253 -18.22 -29.03 38.84
C VAL A 253 -19.57 -29.43 39.44
N ASN A 254 -19.87 -30.73 39.53
CA ASN A 254 -21.10 -31.19 40.20
C ASN A 254 -21.11 -30.89 41.71
N THR A 255 -19.95 -30.94 42.38
CA THR A 255 -19.84 -30.51 43.79
C THR A 255 -20.07 -29.01 43.97
N LEU A 256 -19.71 -28.17 42.99
CA LEU A 256 -19.93 -26.72 43.02
C LEU A 256 -21.39 -26.33 42.77
N ILE A 257 -22.16 -27.16 42.05
CA ILE A 257 -23.59 -26.95 41.81
C ILE A 257 -24.41 -27.24 43.09
N GLU A 258 -24.03 -28.24 43.88
CA GLU A 258 -24.69 -28.53 45.18
C GLU A 258 -24.45 -27.42 46.24
N LEU A 259 -23.43 -26.59 46.05
CA LEU A 259 -23.06 -25.48 46.95
C LEU A 259 -23.69 -24.12 46.56
N GLY A 260 -24.58 -24.09 45.57
CA GLY A 260 -25.41 -22.90 45.26
C GLY A 260 -24.67 -21.75 44.58
N VAL A 261 -23.56 -22.01 43.89
CA VAL A 261 -22.84 -20.99 43.08
C VAL A 261 -23.57 -20.80 41.74
N PRO A 262 -23.98 -19.57 41.36
CA PRO A 262 -24.78 -19.35 40.14
C PRO A 262 -23.93 -19.51 38.87
N VAL A 263 -24.34 -20.44 38.00
CA VAL A 263 -23.80 -20.61 36.64
C VAL A 263 -24.77 -19.97 35.65
N LEU A 264 -24.30 -18.99 34.88
CA LEU A 264 -25.09 -18.24 33.89
C LEU A 264 -25.36 -19.09 32.61
N PRO A 265 -26.51 -18.90 31.94
CA PRO A 265 -26.92 -19.76 30.82
C PRO A 265 -26.25 -19.37 29.49
N ARG A 266 -25.77 -20.38 28.76
CA ARG A 266 -25.35 -20.29 27.35
C ARG A 266 -26.57 -20.01 26.47
N LYS A 267 -26.55 -18.88 25.74
CA LYS A 267 -27.37 -18.70 24.53
C LYS A 267 -26.72 -19.45 23.36
N THR A 268 -27.56 -20.10 22.58
CA THR A 268 -27.28 -20.90 21.39
C THR A 268 -26.66 -20.07 20.27
N ALA A 269 -25.56 -20.56 19.69
CA ALA A 269 -24.92 -20.03 18.49
C ALA A 269 -25.27 -20.92 17.30
N TRP A 270 -26.16 -20.44 16.45
CA TRP A 270 -26.20 -20.75 15.02
C TRP A 270 -26.33 -19.39 14.33
N ASP A 271 -25.56 -19.23 13.26
CA ASP A 271 -25.29 -18.02 12.45
C ASP A 271 -23.96 -17.31 12.79
N SER A 272 -23.08 -17.27 11.78
CA SER A 272 -21.78 -16.55 11.66
C SER A 272 -20.53 -17.41 11.87
N VAL A 273 -19.98 -17.94 10.77
CA VAL A 273 -18.54 -18.25 10.67
C VAL A 273 -17.82 -16.93 10.41
N TYR A 274 -17.40 -16.26 11.50
CA TYR A 274 -16.41 -15.20 11.50
C TYR A 274 -15.44 -15.50 12.65
N TRP A 275 -14.15 -15.68 12.34
CA TRP A 275 -13.03 -15.57 13.28
C TRP A 275 -11.81 -15.17 12.44
N VAL A 276 -11.13 -14.04 12.61
CA VAL A 276 -10.98 -13.15 13.76
C VAL A 276 -11.09 -11.71 13.25
N LEU A 277 -12.03 -10.94 13.78
CA LEU A 277 -12.00 -9.48 13.68
C LEU A 277 -10.64 -9.01 14.21
N VAL A 278 -9.93 -8.20 13.42
CA VAL A 278 -9.15 -7.10 13.99
C VAL A 278 -10.15 -6.24 14.74
N ALA A 279 -10.42 -6.60 16.00
CA ALA A 279 -11.10 -5.72 16.90
C ALA A 279 -10.17 -4.51 17.03
N PRO A 280 -10.62 -3.29 16.68
CA PRO A 280 -9.86 -2.12 17.08
C PRO A 280 -9.67 -2.20 18.59
N LYS A 281 -8.46 -1.90 19.09
CA LYS A 281 -8.20 -1.69 20.52
C LYS A 281 -8.92 -0.45 21.08
N SER A 282 -10.11 -0.13 20.57
CA SER A 282 -11.06 0.84 21.11
C SER A 282 -12.41 0.69 20.41
N GLY A 283 -13.47 0.32 21.14
CA GLY A 283 -14.82 0.31 20.61
C GLY A 283 -15.91 -0.27 21.51
N SER A 284 -16.55 0.61 22.29
CA SER A 284 -17.96 0.57 22.75
C SER A 284 -18.47 -0.43 23.80
N GLY A 285 -17.63 -1.09 24.62
CA GLY A 285 -18.16 -2.05 25.63
C GLY A 285 -17.49 -2.24 27.00
N GLY A 286 -16.47 -1.43 27.38
CA GLY A 286 -15.94 -1.36 28.76
C GLY A 286 -14.88 -2.40 29.10
N THR A 287 -13.62 -2.09 29.44
CA THR A 287 -12.84 -0.85 29.77
C THR A 287 -11.34 -1.29 29.74
N PRO A 288 -10.29 -0.42 29.80
CA PRO A 288 -10.27 1.03 30.05
C PRO A 288 -9.37 1.86 29.09
N VAL A 289 -9.44 3.20 29.26
CA VAL A 289 -8.49 4.20 28.75
C VAL A 289 -7.21 4.22 29.61
N ASN A 290 -6.08 3.85 29.03
CA ASN A 290 -4.74 4.40 29.30
C ASN A 290 -3.85 4.10 28.08
N GLY A 291 -3.29 5.15 27.44
CA GLY A 291 -2.58 5.05 26.16
C GLY A 291 -3.52 4.91 24.95
N LEU A 292 -4.29 5.98 24.65
CA LEU A 292 -5.09 6.10 23.42
C LEU A 292 -4.32 5.49 22.22
N SER A 293 -4.97 4.62 21.45
CA SER A 293 -4.30 4.06 20.26
C SER A 293 -3.85 5.20 19.34
N CYS A 294 -2.66 5.09 18.75
CA CYS A 294 -2.11 6.17 17.91
C CYS A 294 -3.01 6.51 16.72
N LEU A 295 -3.78 5.52 16.24
CA LEU A 295 -4.84 5.74 15.25
C LEU A 295 -5.99 6.58 15.80
N SER A 296 -6.51 6.25 16.98
CA SER A 296 -7.56 7.04 17.64
C SER A 296 -7.09 8.45 17.98
N TRP A 297 -5.82 8.59 18.40
CA TRP A 297 -5.19 9.89 18.65
C TRP A 297 -5.13 10.70 17.34
N ARG A 298 -4.56 10.14 16.25
CA ARG A 298 -4.54 10.78 14.93
C ARG A 298 -5.94 11.20 14.50
N PHE A 299 -6.91 10.30 14.57
CA PHE A 299 -8.31 10.60 14.23
C PHE A 299 -8.85 11.76 15.08
N GLY A 300 -8.58 11.77 16.39
CA GLY A 300 -8.97 12.85 17.28
C GLY A 300 -8.33 14.19 16.91
N VAL A 301 -7.06 14.20 16.51
CA VAL A 301 -6.36 15.39 16.00
C VAL A 301 -6.98 15.87 14.69
N GLU A 302 -7.12 14.97 13.71
CA GLU A 302 -7.67 15.30 12.38
C GLU A 302 -9.10 15.81 12.43
N THR A 303 -9.91 15.31 13.37
CA THR A 303 -11.31 15.74 13.56
C THR A 303 -11.46 16.93 14.51
N ASN A 304 -10.36 17.58 14.89
CA ASN A 304 -10.35 18.73 15.80
C ASN A 304 -10.91 18.45 17.21
N ASN A 305 -10.92 17.18 17.64
CA ASN A 305 -11.31 16.78 19.00
C ASN A 305 -10.14 16.86 19.98
N ILE A 306 -8.90 16.66 19.50
CA ILE A 306 -7.66 16.83 20.26
C ILE A 306 -6.96 18.09 19.74
N ILE A 307 -6.99 19.15 20.54
CA ILE A 307 -6.46 20.48 20.20
C ILE A 307 -5.36 20.91 21.16
N ASN A 308 -4.55 21.87 20.76
CA ASN A 308 -3.50 22.48 21.58
C ASN A 308 -2.43 21.50 22.11
N TRP A 309 -2.27 20.35 21.45
CA TRP A 309 -1.19 19.42 21.73
C TRP A 309 0.16 20.00 21.28
N LYS A 310 1.26 19.51 21.89
CA LYS A 310 2.59 20.12 21.74
C LYS A 310 3.57 19.29 20.93
N THR A 311 3.50 17.98 21.09
CA THR A 311 4.26 16.99 20.35
C THR A 311 3.37 15.78 20.12
N VAL A 312 3.68 15.00 19.10
CA VAL A 312 3.14 13.64 18.96
C VAL A 312 3.50 12.87 20.23
N PRO A 313 2.59 12.06 20.81
CA PRO A 313 2.95 11.18 21.91
C PRO A 313 4.14 10.33 21.51
N LEU A 314 5.19 10.26 22.35
CA LEU A 314 6.42 9.52 22.00
C LEU A 314 6.15 8.06 21.59
N SER A 315 5.15 7.43 22.22
CA SER A 315 4.69 6.08 21.87
C SER A 315 4.05 5.95 20.48
N CYS A 316 3.79 7.06 19.79
CA CYS A 316 3.16 7.14 18.48
C CYS A 316 4.09 7.63 17.38
N GLU A 317 5.37 7.91 17.68
CA GLU A 317 6.36 8.33 16.68
C GLU A 317 6.40 7.37 15.48
N ASP A 318 6.63 6.08 15.72
CA ASP A 318 6.69 5.07 14.67
C ASP A 318 5.38 4.96 13.87
N TYR A 319 4.24 5.07 14.56
CA TYR A 319 2.93 5.02 13.92
C TYR A 319 2.73 6.22 12.97
N ILE A 320 3.13 7.42 13.40
CA ILE A 320 3.00 8.63 12.57
C ILE A 320 4.00 8.60 11.43
N GLY A 321 5.24 8.17 11.67
CA GLY A 321 6.21 7.93 10.60
C GLY A 321 5.70 6.96 9.55
N HIS A 322 5.14 5.82 9.97
CA HIS A 322 4.53 4.85 9.06
C HIS A 322 3.33 5.43 8.31
N TYR A 323 2.48 6.22 8.97
CA TYR A 323 1.36 6.87 8.31
C TYR A 323 1.82 7.85 7.22
N MET A 324 2.75 8.75 7.56
CA MET A 324 3.22 9.82 6.67
C MET A 324 4.06 9.31 5.49
N LEU A 325 4.90 8.29 5.72
CA LEU A 325 5.70 7.64 4.67
C LEU A 325 4.90 6.58 3.89
N GLY A 326 3.80 6.10 4.45
CA GLY A 326 3.01 5.01 3.89
C GLY A 326 1.93 5.43 2.91
N SER A 327 1.31 4.44 2.27
CA SER A 327 0.26 4.68 1.26
C SER A 327 -1.01 5.30 1.85
N GLN A 328 -1.29 5.14 3.15
CA GLN A 328 -2.52 5.68 3.74
C GLN A 328 -2.57 7.21 3.70
N TYR A 329 -1.47 7.92 4.00
CA TYR A 329 -1.43 9.39 3.85
C TYR A 329 -1.70 9.82 2.40
N ARG A 330 -1.19 9.05 1.43
CA ARG A 330 -1.45 9.28 0.01
C ARG A 330 -2.91 9.08 -0.37
N LYS A 331 -3.55 8.02 0.13
CA LYS A 331 -4.98 7.71 -0.08
C LYS A 331 -5.88 8.77 0.54
N ASP A 332 -5.59 9.18 1.77
CA ASP A 332 -6.31 10.23 2.48
C ASP A 332 -6.20 11.56 1.69
N SER A 333 -4.97 11.97 1.35
CA SER A 333 -4.69 13.17 0.54
C SER A 333 -5.38 13.14 -0.83
N LYS A 334 -5.35 12.00 -1.53
CA LYS A 334 -6.00 11.81 -2.83
C LYS A 334 -7.51 11.97 -2.73
N THR A 335 -8.12 11.40 -1.69
CA THR A 335 -9.57 11.48 -1.46
C THR A 335 -10.01 12.93 -1.26
N ILE A 336 -9.31 13.68 -0.40
CA ILE A 336 -9.63 15.07 -0.10
C ILE A 336 -9.47 15.96 -1.35
N ASN A 337 -8.36 15.81 -2.09
CA ASN A 337 -8.12 16.58 -3.30
C ASN A 337 -9.09 16.21 -4.45
N LYS A 338 -9.56 14.96 -4.51
CA LYS A 338 -10.60 14.53 -5.46
C LYS A 338 -11.94 15.20 -5.15
N GLU A 339 -12.35 15.21 -3.89
CA GLU A 339 -13.57 15.88 -3.44
C GLU A 339 -13.51 17.40 -3.64
N ALA A 340 -12.33 18.01 -3.43
CA ALA A 340 -12.07 19.40 -3.75
C ALA A 340 -12.27 19.70 -5.24
N PHE A 341 -11.72 18.87 -6.12
CA PHE A 341 -11.89 19.04 -7.55
C PHE A 341 -13.34 18.86 -8.00
N PHE A 342 -14.06 17.87 -7.46
CA PHE A 342 -15.48 17.67 -7.79
C PHE A 342 -16.35 18.84 -7.33
N HIS A 343 -16.08 19.37 -6.15
CA HIS A 343 -16.71 20.61 -5.69
C HIS A 343 -16.45 21.76 -6.67
N ALA A 344 -15.19 22.02 -7.01
CA ALA A 344 -14.83 23.08 -7.96
C ALA A 344 -15.55 22.92 -9.31
N SER A 345 -15.54 21.70 -9.85
CA SER A 345 -16.11 21.39 -11.16
C SER A 345 -17.64 21.46 -11.19
N SER A 346 -18.29 21.32 -10.03
CA SER A 346 -19.75 21.44 -9.90
C SER A 346 -20.24 22.90 -9.91
N LEU A 347 -19.34 23.86 -9.71
CA LEU A 347 -19.69 25.27 -9.64
C LEU A 347 -19.70 25.91 -11.03
N ASN A 348 -20.62 26.84 -11.24
CA ASN A 348 -20.55 27.76 -12.37
C ASN A 348 -19.42 28.76 -12.13
N ILE A 349 -18.21 28.42 -12.56
CA ILE A 349 -17.04 29.30 -12.48
C ILE A 349 -17.33 30.58 -13.26
N SER A 350 -17.19 31.72 -12.59
CA SER A 350 -17.57 33.02 -13.16
C SER A 350 -16.73 33.33 -14.39
N LYS A 351 -17.39 33.72 -15.49
CA LYS A 351 -16.72 34.17 -16.72
C LYS A 351 -15.87 35.42 -16.51
N ASN A 352 -16.04 36.08 -15.37
CA ASN A 352 -15.36 37.32 -14.99
C ASN A 352 -13.95 37.04 -14.44
N GLY A 353 -13.61 35.79 -14.12
CA GLY A 353 -12.26 35.36 -13.73
C GLY A 353 -11.85 35.65 -12.29
N ASN A 354 -12.82 35.89 -11.38
CA ASN A 354 -12.55 36.28 -9.99
C ASN A 354 -12.78 35.14 -8.98
N ASP A 355 -13.09 33.93 -9.43
CA ASP A 355 -13.21 32.79 -8.52
C ASP A 355 -11.84 32.32 -8.08
N ALA A 356 -11.60 32.30 -6.77
CA ALA A 356 -10.31 31.96 -6.18
C ALA A 356 -10.38 30.68 -5.37
N TRP A 357 -9.28 29.93 -5.40
CA TRP A 357 -8.98 28.86 -4.48
C TRP A 357 -7.82 29.26 -3.57
N VAL A 358 -8.04 29.15 -2.26
CA VAL A 358 -7.01 29.43 -1.27
C VAL A 358 -6.29 28.13 -0.92
N PHE A 359 -4.96 28.17 -0.92
CA PHE A 359 -4.09 27.10 -0.46
C PHE A 359 -3.19 27.60 0.67
N ASP A 360 -3.02 26.79 1.72
CA ASP A 360 -1.83 26.87 2.55
C ASP A 360 -0.58 26.34 1.82
N ILE A 361 0.61 26.58 2.37
CA ILE A 361 1.88 26.09 1.85
C ILE A 361 2.40 24.84 2.55
N ASP A 362 2.64 24.91 3.85
CA ASP A 362 3.46 23.94 4.59
C ASP A 362 2.61 22.70 4.94
N GLU A 363 3.00 21.51 4.49
CA GLU A 363 2.17 20.27 4.50
C GLU A 363 0.84 20.36 3.73
N THR A 364 0.63 21.43 2.96
CA THR A 364 -0.51 21.55 2.04
C THR A 364 -0.09 21.52 0.58
N THR A 365 0.90 22.31 0.17
CA THR A 365 1.43 22.34 -1.21
C THR A 365 2.87 21.89 -1.29
N LEU A 366 3.68 22.27 -0.29
CA LEU A 366 5.06 21.86 -0.08
C LEU A 366 5.15 20.96 1.15
N SER A 367 5.86 19.84 1.05
CA SER A 367 5.98 18.88 2.15
C SER A 367 7.24 19.14 2.94
N ASN A 368 7.04 19.26 4.25
CA ASN A 368 8.05 19.36 5.29
C ASN A 368 8.42 17.97 5.84
N LEU A 369 7.82 16.90 5.31
CA LEU A 369 8.10 15.52 5.69
C LEU A 369 9.60 15.16 5.69
N PRO A 370 10.45 15.59 4.75
CA PRO A 370 11.89 15.31 4.83
C PRO A 370 12.54 15.85 6.12
N TYR A 371 12.15 17.04 6.57
CA TYR A 371 12.62 17.58 7.85
C TYR A 371 12.09 16.76 9.02
N TYR A 372 10.80 16.45 9.04
CA TYR A 372 10.18 15.72 10.15
C TYR A 372 10.65 14.25 10.24
N ALA A 373 11.01 13.62 9.12
CA ALA A 373 11.57 12.27 9.11
C ALA A 373 12.91 12.18 9.84
N GLU A 374 13.72 13.25 9.82
CA GLU A 374 14.98 13.35 10.57
C GLU A 374 14.79 13.87 12.01
N ASN A 375 13.58 14.31 12.36
CA ASN A 375 13.27 14.95 13.64
C ASN A 375 12.07 14.28 14.36
N GLY A 376 11.95 12.96 14.20
CA GLY A 376 11.04 12.11 14.98
C GLY A 376 9.55 12.35 14.71
N PHE A 377 9.18 12.74 13.50
CA PHE A 377 7.79 12.88 13.03
C PHE A 377 6.87 13.68 13.97
N GLY A 378 7.43 14.69 14.65
CA GLY A 378 6.69 15.57 15.58
C GLY A 378 6.69 15.11 17.03
N ALA A 379 7.30 13.98 17.37
CA ALA A 379 7.51 13.54 18.75
C ALA A 379 8.59 14.37 19.48
N VAL A 380 9.51 14.97 18.73
CA VAL A 380 10.53 15.89 19.24
C VAL A 380 9.98 17.33 19.29
N PRO A 381 10.24 18.10 20.36
CA PRO A 381 9.83 19.50 20.43
C PRO A 381 10.30 20.34 19.24
N TYR A 382 9.37 21.13 18.68
CA TYR A 382 9.63 21.98 17.52
C TYR A 382 10.75 23.00 17.79
N ASN A 383 11.69 23.09 16.84
CA ASN A 383 12.79 24.05 16.87
C ASN A 383 12.68 25.00 15.66
N ALA A 384 12.17 26.21 15.91
CA ALA A 384 11.94 27.20 14.86
C ALA A 384 13.22 27.60 14.11
N THR A 385 14.37 27.67 14.79
CA THR A 385 15.64 28.04 14.15
C THR A 385 16.05 27.01 13.12
N LYS A 386 16.06 25.72 13.51
CA LYS A 386 16.43 24.62 12.61
C LYS A 386 15.42 24.46 11.46
N PHE A 387 14.14 24.61 11.75
CA PHE A 387 13.11 24.54 10.72
C PHE A 387 13.28 25.67 9.70
N ASN A 388 13.54 26.90 10.16
CA ASN A 388 13.79 28.03 9.27
C ASN A 388 15.05 27.83 8.42
N GLU A 389 16.14 27.33 9.01
CA GLU A 389 17.36 26.94 8.26
C GLU A 389 17.03 25.93 7.14
N TRP A 390 16.18 24.93 7.43
CA TRP A 390 15.72 23.97 6.44
C TRP A 390 14.84 24.61 5.36
N VAL A 391 13.90 25.50 5.71
CA VAL A 391 13.07 26.25 4.75
C VAL A 391 13.94 27.07 3.79
N PHE A 392 15.01 27.70 4.29
CA PHE A 392 15.94 28.48 3.46
C PHE A 392 16.76 27.62 2.48
N THR A 393 16.75 26.29 2.60
CA THR A 393 17.32 25.41 1.57
C THR A 393 16.49 25.37 0.29
N GLY A 394 15.18 25.67 0.37
CA GLY A 394 14.27 25.70 -0.79
C GLY A 394 14.05 24.35 -1.47
N ASN A 395 14.23 23.24 -0.74
CA ASN A 395 14.19 21.87 -1.28
C ASN A 395 12.93 21.08 -0.86
N ALA A 396 11.88 21.74 -0.38
CA ALA A 396 10.65 21.04 0.02
C ALA A 396 9.96 20.44 -1.22
N PRO A 397 9.71 19.12 -1.29
CA PRO A 397 9.01 18.53 -2.42
C PRO A 397 7.54 18.96 -2.46
N ALA A 398 6.89 18.88 -3.63
CA ALA A 398 5.44 19.09 -3.71
C ALA A 398 4.68 17.94 -3.05
N LEU A 399 3.54 18.26 -2.40
CA LEU A 399 2.49 17.26 -2.16
C LEU A 399 1.81 16.93 -3.50
N PRO A 400 1.96 15.72 -4.07
CA PRO A 400 1.57 15.48 -5.45
C PRO A 400 0.06 15.52 -5.69
N GLU A 401 -0.77 15.14 -4.70
CA GLU A 401 -2.23 15.22 -4.86
C GLU A 401 -2.73 16.68 -4.84
N SER A 402 -2.10 17.54 -4.04
CA SER A 402 -2.35 18.99 -4.04
C SER A 402 -1.89 19.64 -5.34
N LEU A 403 -0.72 19.24 -5.87
CA LEU A 403 -0.23 19.72 -7.17
C LEU A 403 -1.17 19.31 -8.32
N LYS A 404 -1.72 18.08 -8.28
CA LYS A 404 -2.74 17.63 -9.22
C LYS A 404 -4.02 18.48 -9.13
N LEU A 405 -4.49 18.78 -7.91
CA LEU A 405 -5.65 19.67 -7.72
C LEU A 405 -5.37 21.07 -8.26
N TYR A 406 -4.23 21.65 -7.91
CA TYR A 406 -3.77 22.95 -8.40
C TYR A 406 -3.82 23.03 -9.93
N ASN A 407 -3.20 22.07 -10.62
CA ASN A 407 -3.19 22.04 -12.09
C ASN A 407 -4.60 21.98 -12.67
N LYS A 408 -5.49 21.18 -12.07
CA LYS A 408 -6.89 21.09 -12.48
C LYS A 408 -7.65 22.40 -12.27
N LEU A 409 -7.43 23.09 -11.14
CA LEU A 409 -8.06 24.36 -10.83
C LEU A 409 -7.60 25.47 -11.78
N VAL A 410 -6.30 25.54 -12.06
CA VAL A 410 -5.73 26.47 -13.06
C VAL A 410 -6.37 26.23 -14.43
N ASN A 411 -6.52 24.97 -14.85
CA ASN A 411 -7.18 24.61 -16.12
C ASN A 411 -8.67 24.99 -16.16
N LEU A 412 -9.35 25.04 -15.01
CA LEU A 412 -10.71 25.56 -14.89
C LEU A 412 -10.80 27.09 -14.88
N GLY A 413 -9.66 27.80 -14.95
CA GLY A 413 -9.58 29.25 -14.87
C GLY A 413 -9.76 29.81 -13.45
N VAL A 414 -9.63 28.95 -12.42
CA VAL A 414 -9.69 29.36 -11.02
C VAL A 414 -8.38 30.06 -10.64
N LYS A 415 -8.51 31.19 -9.95
CA LYS A 415 -7.37 31.98 -9.47
C LYS A 415 -6.77 31.36 -8.22
N ILE A 416 -5.45 31.25 -8.18
CA ILE A 416 -4.76 30.59 -7.07
C ILE A 416 -4.22 31.64 -6.11
N VAL A 417 -4.57 31.50 -4.84
CA VAL A 417 -4.10 32.37 -3.76
C VAL A 417 -3.43 31.52 -2.69
N PHE A 418 -2.14 31.73 -2.46
CA PHE A 418 -1.42 31.12 -1.36
C PHE A 418 -1.43 32.03 -0.12
N ILE A 419 -1.76 31.48 1.04
CA ILE A 419 -1.68 32.17 2.34
C ILE A 419 -0.93 31.28 3.33
N THR A 420 0.32 31.65 3.62
CA THR A 420 1.23 30.85 4.46
C THR A 420 1.55 31.53 5.80
N GLY A 421 1.93 30.72 6.78
CA GLY A 421 2.52 31.16 8.05
C GLY A 421 4.00 31.59 7.96
N ARG A 422 4.69 31.28 6.85
CA ARG A 422 6.06 31.74 6.59
C ARG A 422 6.17 33.25 6.63
N THR A 423 7.31 33.77 7.08
CA THR A 423 7.55 35.21 7.22
C THR A 423 8.08 35.84 5.93
N GLU A 424 7.89 37.15 5.76
CA GLU A 424 8.22 37.85 4.52
C GLU A 424 9.69 37.72 4.06
N ASP A 425 10.64 37.52 4.99
CA ASP A 425 12.05 37.23 4.68
C ASP A 425 12.25 35.88 3.96
N GLN A 426 11.26 34.99 3.98
CA GLN A 426 11.27 33.69 3.30
C GLN A 426 10.58 33.74 1.92
N ARG A 427 10.16 34.92 1.44
CA ARG A 427 9.41 35.06 0.17
C ARG A 427 10.17 34.49 -1.03
N ASP A 428 11.40 34.96 -1.26
CA ASP A 428 12.16 34.60 -2.45
C ASP A 428 12.42 33.08 -2.53
N VAL A 429 12.80 32.47 -1.41
CA VAL A 429 13.02 31.01 -1.35
C VAL A 429 11.72 30.23 -1.51
N THR A 430 10.61 30.73 -0.97
CA THR A 430 9.30 30.07 -1.11
C THR A 430 8.81 30.13 -2.56
N GLU A 431 8.95 31.28 -3.24
CA GLU A 431 8.60 31.41 -4.65
C GLU A 431 9.46 30.52 -5.55
N ALA A 432 10.77 30.46 -5.28
CA ALA A 432 11.69 29.59 -6.01
C ALA A 432 11.32 28.11 -5.84
N ASN A 433 11.05 27.69 -4.60
CA ASN A 433 10.68 26.31 -4.30
C ASN A 433 9.35 25.91 -4.94
N LEU A 434 8.31 26.76 -4.84
CA LEU A 434 7.00 26.51 -5.47
C LEU A 434 7.14 26.29 -6.99
N LYS A 435 7.87 27.18 -7.67
CA LYS A 435 8.15 27.05 -9.11
C LYS A 435 8.93 25.78 -9.43
N ALA A 436 9.96 25.47 -8.66
CA ALA A 436 10.80 24.29 -8.87
C ALA A 436 10.02 22.97 -8.83
N VAL A 437 8.95 22.90 -8.03
CA VAL A 437 8.13 21.69 -7.87
C VAL A 437 6.83 21.71 -8.66
N GLY A 438 6.65 22.69 -9.57
CA GLY A 438 5.58 22.68 -10.57
C GLY A 438 4.40 23.64 -10.32
N TYR A 439 4.41 24.44 -9.25
CA TYR A 439 3.45 25.53 -9.08
C TYR A 439 3.94 26.76 -9.86
N ASN A 440 3.51 26.89 -11.11
CA ASN A 440 4.11 27.86 -12.04
C ASN A 440 3.39 29.23 -12.10
N THR A 441 2.17 29.32 -11.58
CA THR A 441 1.34 30.53 -11.60
C THR A 441 0.47 30.65 -10.35
N TRP A 442 0.27 31.88 -9.88
CA TRP A 442 -0.67 32.24 -8.83
C TRP A 442 -1.00 33.72 -8.95
N ASP A 443 -2.19 34.13 -8.48
CA ASP A 443 -2.57 35.54 -8.45
C ASP A 443 -2.00 36.24 -7.22
N ARG A 444 -1.86 35.50 -6.10
CA ARG A 444 -1.32 36.05 -4.84
C ARG A 444 -0.53 35.03 -4.06
N LEU A 445 0.56 35.51 -3.45
CA LEU A 445 1.32 34.81 -2.41
C LEU A 445 1.47 35.72 -1.20
N VAL A 446 0.74 35.40 -0.13
CA VAL A 446 0.65 36.19 1.09
C VAL A 446 1.46 35.51 2.20
N LEU A 447 2.52 36.18 2.66
CA LEU A 447 3.36 35.75 3.78
C LEU A 447 3.03 36.59 5.02
N LYS A 448 3.42 36.07 6.19
CA LYS A 448 3.13 36.66 7.49
C LYS A 448 4.06 37.85 7.75
N GLY A 449 3.51 39.05 7.66
CA GLY A 449 4.21 40.29 8.02
C GLY A 449 4.39 40.48 9.54
N SER A 450 5.27 41.41 9.91
CA SER A 450 5.60 41.75 11.30
C SER A 450 4.40 42.21 12.15
N ASP A 451 3.37 42.79 11.52
CA ASP A 451 2.16 43.30 12.20
C ASP A 451 1.25 42.16 12.75
N TYR A 452 1.63 40.91 12.48
CA TYR A 452 0.96 39.70 12.98
C TYR A 452 1.83 38.90 13.95
N VAL A 453 2.94 39.47 14.42
CA VAL A 453 3.69 38.91 15.57
C VAL A 453 2.77 38.88 16.79
N GLY A 454 2.67 37.72 17.44
CA GLY A 454 1.82 37.49 18.61
C GLY A 454 0.33 37.22 18.32
N LYS A 455 -0.12 37.30 17.05
CA LYS A 455 -1.48 36.91 16.64
C LYS A 455 -1.55 35.44 16.26
N THR A 456 -2.72 34.82 16.48
CA THR A 456 -2.94 33.40 16.15
C THR A 456 -2.95 33.19 14.63
N ALA A 457 -2.76 31.95 14.19
CA ALA A 457 -2.85 31.64 12.76
C ALA A 457 -4.26 31.89 12.22
N VAL A 458 -5.30 31.57 12.99
CA VAL A 458 -6.70 31.83 12.66
C VAL A 458 -6.95 33.33 12.42
N GLU A 459 -6.49 34.20 13.33
CA GLU A 459 -6.67 35.66 13.21
C GLU A 459 -5.97 36.21 11.96
N TYR A 460 -4.71 35.81 11.74
CA TYR A 460 -3.93 36.23 10.59
C TYR A 460 -4.56 35.76 9.28
N LYS A 461 -4.87 34.47 9.13
CA LYS A 461 -5.40 33.89 7.89
C LYS A 461 -6.83 34.37 7.61
N SER A 462 -7.66 34.56 8.63
CA SER A 462 -8.99 35.19 8.46
C SER A 462 -8.87 36.61 7.91
N ALA A 463 -7.94 37.42 8.44
CA ALA A 463 -7.72 38.77 7.97
C ALA A 463 -7.21 38.80 6.50
N GLN A 464 -6.36 37.85 6.11
CA GLN A 464 -5.89 37.80 4.71
C GLN A 464 -6.99 37.32 3.76
N ARG A 465 -7.78 36.31 4.12
CA ARG A 465 -8.93 35.87 3.30
C ARG A 465 -9.97 36.98 3.14
N LYS A 466 -10.21 37.77 4.18
CA LYS A 466 -11.06 38.96 4.10
C LYS A 466 -10.55 39.96 3.04
N LYS A 467 -9.26 40.26 3.02
CA LYS A 467 -8.66 41.14 2.00
C LYS A 467 -8.79 40.56 0.59
N VAL A 468 -8.68 39.25 0.43
CA VAL A 468 -8.90 38.57 -0.86
C VAL A 468 -10.32 38.82 -1.36
N GLU A 469 -11.34 38.68 -0.50
CA GLU A 469 -12.72 38.99 -0.88
C GLU A 469 -12.97 40.49 -1.11
N GLU A 470 -12.39 41.37 -0.29
CA GLU A 470 -12.49 42.84 -0.45
C GLU A 470 -11.87 43.31 -1.78
N ASP A 471 -10.87 42.59 -2.28
CA ASP A 471 -10.26 42.83 -3.59
C ASP A 471 -11.05 42.23 -4.76
N GLY A 472 -12.26 41.75 -4.50
CA GLY A 472 -13.24 41.35 -5.50
C GLY A 472 -13.20 39.88 -5.91
N TYR A 473 -12.39 39.06 -5.24
CA TYR A 473 -12.39 37.61 -5.45
C TYR A 473 -13.55 36.95 -4.72
N ARG A 474 -14.09 35.87 -5.30
CA ARG A 474 -15.01 34.97 -4.62
C ARG A 474 -14.24 33.70 -4.26
N ILE A 475 -14.03 33.44 -2.96
CA ILE A 475 -13.33 32.24 -2.52
C ILE A 475 -14.26 31.04 -2.63
N ILE A 476 -14.02 30.17 -3.61
CA ILE A 476 -14.85 29.00 -3.90
C ILE A 476 -14.38 27.72 -3.19
N GLY A 477 -13.12 27.70 -2.75
CA GLY A 477 -12.53 26.61 -1.98
C GLY A 477 -11.32 27.07 -1.18
N ASN A 478 -11.09 26.42 -0.06
CA ASN A 478 -9.96 26.70 0.84
C ASN A 478 -9.38 25.37 1.34
N SER A 479 -8.10 25.12 1.04
CA SER A 479 -7.38 23.88 1.34
C SER A 479 -6.21 24.16 2.27
N GLY A 480 -6.12 23.39 3.35
CA GLY A 480 -5.08 23.50 4.37
C GLY A 480 -4.97 22.24 5.20
N ASP A 481 -3.80 21.96 5.73
CA ASP A 481 -3.46 20.83 6.60
C ASP A 481 -3.75 21.14 8.07
N GLN A 482 -3.99 22.40 8.44
CA GLN A 482 -4.36 22.78 9.81
C GLN A 482 -5.78 23.33 9.86
N TRP A 483 -6.47 23.07 10.99
CA TRP A 483 -7.77 23.68 11.23
C TRP A 483 -7.68 25.21 11.32
N SER A 484 -6.53 25.76 11.70
CA SER A 484 -6.32 27.22 11.70
C SER A 484 -6.33 27.85 10.31
N ASP A 485 -6.17 27.07 9.25
CA ASP A 485 -6.30 27.51 7.86
C ASP A 485 -7.75 27.62 7.41
N LEU A 486 -8.62 26.85 8.06
CA LEU A 486 -9.99 26.56 7.60
C LEU A 486 -11.06 27.11 8.54
N LEU A 487 -10.68 27.52 9.75
CA LEU A 487 -11.55 28.16 10.73
C LEU A 487 -11.45 29.69 10.68
N GLY A 488 -12.35 30.35 11.42
CA GLY A 488 -12.45 31.80 11.48
C GLY A 488 -13.46 32.35 10.47
N THR A 489 -13.12 33.48 9.83
CA THR A 489 -14.03 34.15 8.87
C THR A 489 -13.52 34.03 7.43
N ASN A 490 -14.41 34.29 6.46
CA ASN A 490 -14.09 34.34 5.04
C ASN A 490 -13.45 33.03 4.54
N ILE A 491 -13.96 31.89 5.01
CA ILE A 491 -13.38 30.56 4.75
C ILE A 491 -13.67 30.03 3.34
N GLY A 492 -14.44 30.78 2.53
CA GLY A 492 -14.93 30.39 1.22
C GLY A 492 -16.18 29.51 1.26
N LEU A 493 -16.59 29.01 0.10
CA LEU A 493 -17.81 28.19 -0.02
C LEU A 493 -17.67 26.79 0.60
N ARG A 494 -16.46 26.21 0.59
CA ARG A 494 -16.16 24.91 1.19
C ARG A 494 -14.70 24.81 1.59
N THR A 495 -14.44 24.16 2.70
CA THR A 495 -13.09 23.91 3.23
C THR A 495 -12.70 22.44 3.06
N PHE A 496 -11.40 22.19 2.89
CA PHE A 496 -10.83 20.86 2.67
C PHE A 496 -9.60 20.69 3.56
N LYS A 497 -9.74 19.91 4.63
CA LYS A 497 -8.67 19.60 5.61
C LYS A 497 -7.80 18.47 5.07
N LEU A 498 -6.55 18.78 4.71
CA LEU A 498 -5.54 17.77 4.44
C LEU A 498 -5.06 17.13 5.76
N PRO A 499 -4.62 15.86 5.75
CA PRO A 499 -4.12 15.23 6.96
C PRO A 499 -2.75 15.82 7.32
N ASP A 500 -2.57 16.18 8.59
CA ASP A 500 -1.26 16.47 9.15
C ASP A 500 -1.29 16.19 10.67
N PRO A 501 -0.75 15.04 11.07
CA PRO A 501 -0.64 14.68 12.47
C PRO A 501 0.78 14.91 13.03
N MET A 502 1.69 15.56 12.29
CA MET A 502 3.06 15.82 12.73
C MET A 502 3.15 17.07 13.62
N TYR A 503 2.28 18.07 13.42
CA TYR A 503 2.22 19.24 14.29
C TYR A 503 0.81 19.84 14.39
N TYR A 504 0.67 20.82 15.29
CA TYR A 504 -0.58 21.56 15.50
C TYR A 504 -0.34 23.06 15.50
N ILE A 505 -1.15 23.78 14.74
CA ILE A 505 -1.16 25.25 14.70
C ILE A 505 -2.56 25.75 15.06
N GLY A 506 -2.64 26.52 16.16
CA GLY A 506 -3.87 27.10 16.71
C GLY A 506 -4.18 28.53 16.30
#